data_AF-A0A6A6LH17-F1
#
_entry.id   AF-A0A6A6LH17-F1
#
_cell.length_a   1.000
_cell.length_b   1.000
_cell.length_c   1.000
_cell.angle_alpha   90.00
_cell.angle_beta   90.00
_cell.angle_gamma   90.00
#
_symmetry.space_group_name_H-M   'P 1'
#
loop_
_entity.id
_entity.type
_entity.pdbx_description
1 polymer ?
#
loop_
_entity_poly.entity_id
_entity_poly.type
_entity_poly.pdbx_seq_one_letter_code
_entity_poly.pdbx_strand_id
1 'polypeptide(L)'
;MKPWIVVAVIWFFCTTVCGWAAVPPTPKKIAGPLVVTIQMVAEAARFTYTERKVLSNFAQRFLPLDDVTSRENNRKSRSSGVQEADKNGNFPKPVQLQNSDGSANVVSTVAKAKPDMGILLYVAKNSTASLEQTVTTFWMSIVDLVKSFWFYAIAFIITVYAYRKLTSGLN
;
A
#
# COMPACT_ATOMS: atom_id res chain seq x y z
N MET A 1 0.52 -8.70 -2.08
CA MET A 1 -0.69 -7.88 -2.32
C MET A 1 -1.66 -8.55 -3.28
N LYS A 2 -2.86 -8.90 -2.80
CA LYS A 2 -3.93 -9.47 -3.63
C LYS A 2 -4.49 -8.39 -4.58
N PRO A 3 -4.71 -8.68 -5.88
CA PRO A 3 -5.09 -7.69 -6.89
C PRO A 3 -6.37 -6.90 -6.55
N TRP A 4 -7.37 -7.57 -5.96
CA TRP A 4 -8.68 -6.97 -5.65
C TRP A 4 -8.63 -5.88 -4.56
N ILE A 5 -7.61 -5.86 -3.70
CA ILE A 5 -7.46 -4.83 -2.65
C ILE A 5 -7.08 -3.50 -3.30
N VAL A 6 -6.20 -3.55 -4.31
CA VAL A 6 -5.80 -2.38 -5.08
C VAL A 6 -7.01 -1.81 -5.83
N VAL A 7 -7.88 -2.68 -6.39
CA VAL A 7 -9.15 -2.26 -7.02
C VAL A 7 -10.05 -1.55 -6.00
N ALA A 8 -10.24 -2.12 -4.81
CA ALA A 8 -11.13 -1.56 -3.80
C ALA A 8 -10.65 -0.18 -3.29
N VAL A 9 -9.33 -0.01 -3.12
CA VAL A 9 -8.73 1.26 -2.67
C VAL A 9 -8.78 2.32 -3.77
N ILE A 10 -8.47 1.95 -5.02
CA ILE A 10 -8.59 2.86 -6.17
C ILE A 10 -10.05 3.25 -6.40
N TRP A 11 -11.00 2.32 -6.24
CA TRP A 11 -12.43 2.60 -6.29
C TRP A 11 -12.86 3.58 -5.20
N PHE A 12 -12.41 3.38 -3.96
CA PHE A 12 -12.69 4.29 -2.85
C PHE A 12 -12.10 5.70 -3.11
N PHE A 13 -10.87 5.78 -3.62
CA PHE A 13 -10.26 7.05 -4.00
C PHE A 13 -11.02 7.73 -5.14
N CYS A 14 -11.39 6.99 -6.19
CA CYS A 14 -12.11 7.51 -7.35
C CYS A 14 -13.51 8.01 -6.97
N THR A 15 -14.25 7.28 -6.15
CA THR A 15 -15.58 7.73 -5.68
C THR A 15 -15.50 8.97 -4.78
N THR A 16 -14.46 9.08 -3.95
CA THR A 16 -14.29 10.21 -3.02
C THR A 16 -13.72 11.46 -3.69
N VAL A 17 -12.80 11.31 -4.64
CA VAL A 17 -12.09 12.43 -5.29
C VAL A 17 -12.67 12.76 -6.67
N CYS A 18 -13.02 11.76 -7.49
CA CYS A 18 -13.61 11.99 -8.83
C CYS A 18 -15.12 12.21 -8.80
N GLY A 19 -15.82 11.78 -7.74
CA GLY A 19 -17.24 12.14 -7.50
C GLY A 19 -17.46 13.65 -7.30
N TRP A 20 -16.37 14.41 -7.13
CA TRP A 20 -16.36 15.87 -6.95
C TRP A 20 -16.06 16.62 -8.26
N ALA A 21 -16.50 16.12 -9.41
CA ALA A 21 -16.34 16.81 -10.69
C ALA A 21 -17.05 18.19 -10.80
N ALA A 22 -17.77 18.63 -9.75
CA ALA A 22 -18.53 19.88 -9.74
C ALA A 22 -17.86 21.03 -8.93
N VAL A 23 -16.80 20.78 -8.14
CA VAL A 23 -16.17 21.81 -7.29
C VAL A 23 -14.65 21.63 -7.29
N PRO A 24 -13.84 22.70 -7.43
CA PRO A 24 -12.40 22.58 -7.35
C PRO A 24 -11.98 21.96 -6.00
N PRO A 25 -11.19 20.87 -6.01
CA PRO A 25 -10.89 20.13 -4.81
C PRO A 25 -9.95 20.93 -3.90
N THR A 26 -10.32 21.08 -2.63
CA THR A 26 -9.45 21.73 -1.64
C THR A 26 -8.31 20.80 -1.22
N PRO A 27 -7.13 21.32 -0.83
CA PRO A 27 -6.00 20.50 -0.41
C PRO A 27 -6.34 19.49 0.69
N LYS A 28 -7.22 19.86 1.63
CA LYS A 28 -7.71 18.95 2.69
C LYS A 28 -8.55 17.79 2.15
N LYS A 29 -9.35 18.01 1.10
CA LYS A 29 -10.16 16.96 0.46
C LYS A 29 -9.34 16.02 -0.42
N ILE A 30 -8.13 16.43 -0.82
CA ILE A 30 -7.18 15.59 -1.56
C ILE A 30 -6.25 14.84 -0.60
N ALA A 31 -5.71 15.52 0.41
CA ALA A 31 -4.68 14.98 1.30
C ALA A 31 -5.15 13.74 2.07
N GLY A 32 -6.37 13.75 2.62
CA GLY A 32 -6.91 12.61 3.36
C GLY A 32 -6.97 11.32 2.52
N PRO A 33 -7.72 11.32 1.40
CA PRO A 33 -7.77 10.16 0.50
C PRO A 33 -6.40 9.75 -0.04
N LEU A 34 -5.50 10.71 -0.30
CA LEU A 34 -4.16 10.41 -0.81
C LEU A 34 -3.30 9.66 0.24
N VAL A 35 -3.35 10.07 1.50
CA VAL A 35 -2.62 9.38 2.59
C VAL A 35 -3.12 7.95 2.75
N VAL A 36 -4.44 7.73 2.70
CA VAL A 36 -5.03 6.39 2.77
C VAL A 36 -4.56 5.52 1.61
N THR A 37 -4.56 6.04 0.38
CA THR A 37 -4.06 5.30 -0.79
C THR A 37 -2.58 4.95 -0.65
N ILE A 38 -1.74 5.88 -0.16
CA ILE A 38 -0.31 5.62 0.07
C ILE A 38 -0.12 4.49 1.09
N GLN A 39 -0.81 4.54 2.23
CA GLN A 39 -0.69 3.52 3.27
C GLN A 39 -1.19 2.14 2.81
N MET A 40 -2.32 2.10 2.11
CA MET A 40 -2.95 0.85 1.67
C MET A 40 -2.28 0.22 0.45
N VAL A 41 -1.58 1.01 -0.38
CA VAL A 41 -0.93 0.53 -1.61
C VAL A 41 0.59 0.53 -1.48
N ALA A 42 1.19 1.70 -1.29
CA ALA A 42 2.65 1.82 -1.29
C ALA A 42 3.27 1.18 -0.05
N GLU A 43 2.73 1.43 1.15
CA GLU A 43 3.29 0.88 2.39
C GLU A 43 2.97 -0.60 2.57
N ALA A 44 1.77 -1.05 2.19
CA ALA A 44 1.46 -2.48 2.16
C ALA A 44 2.26 -3.25 1.09
N ALA A 45 2.68 -2.63 -0.02
CA ALA A 45 3.62 -3.25 -0.95
C ALA A 45 5.05 -3.34 -0.38
N ARG A 46 5.47 -2.34 0.42
CA ARG A 46 6.80 -2.30 1.06
C ARG A 46 6.91 -3.22 2.26
N PHE A 47 5.82 -3.41 3.00
CA PHE A 47 5.77 -4.20 4.23
C PHE A 47 4.62 -5.20 4.20
N THR A 48 4.96 -6.49 4.18
CA THR A 48 3.99 -7.57 4.36
C THR A 48 3.26 -7.46 5.69
N TYR A 49 3.89 -6.86 6.72
CA TYR A 49 3.23 -6.55 7.99
C TYR A 49 2.03 -5.61 7.81
N THR A 50 2.22 -4.51 7.08
CA THR A 50 1.14 -3.55 6.78
C THR A 50 0.07 -4.20 5.90
N GLU A 51 0.45 -5.01 4.90
CA GLU A 51 -0.50 -5.81 4.12
C GLU A 51 -1.39 -6.69 5.01
N ARG A 52 -0.81 -7.40 5.98
CA ARG A 52 -1.58 -8.25 6.91
C ARG A 52 -2.53 -7.44 7.79
N LYS A 53 -2.10 -6.28 8.31
CA LYS A 53 -2.95 -5.39 9.11
C LYS A 53 -4.14 -4.87 8.30
N VAL A 54 -3.89 -4.44 7.06
CA VAL A 54 -4.93 -4.01 6.12
C VAL A 54 -5.91 -5.15 5.84
N LEU A 55 -5.41 -6.34 5.55
CA LEU A 55 -6.24 -7.53 5.28
C LEU A 55 -7.11 -7.91 6.48
N SER A 56 -6.53 -7.90 7.69
CA SER A 56 -7.26 -8.25 8.92
C SER A 56 -8.36 -7.25 9.28
N ASN A 57 -8.24 -6.01 8.81
CA ASN A 57 -9.19 -4.92 9.10
C ASN A 57 -9.92 -4.44 7.85
N PHE A 58 -9.94 -5.20 6.75
CA PHE A 58 -10.44 -4.72 5.46
C PHE A 58 -11.90 -4.24 5.50
N ALA A 59 -12.73 -4.88 6.31
CA ALA A 59 -14.15 -4.53 6.47
C ALA A 59 -14.41 -3.41 7.50
N GLN A 60 -13.35 -2.91 8.16
CA GLN A 60 -13.47 -1.99 9.28
C GLN A 60 -12.62 -0.74 9.06
N ARG A 61 -13.03 0.38 9.65
CA ARG A 61 -12.16 1.55 9.74
C ARG A 61 -11.14 1.31 10.83
N PHE A 62 -9.86 1.45 10.51
CA PHE A 62 -8.79 1.39 11.48
C PHE A 62 -7.81 2.53 11.24
N LEU A 63 -7.15 2.96 12.31
CA LEU A 63 -6.05 3.92 12.24
C LEU A 63 -4.74 3.16 12.36
N PRO A 64 -3.70 3.54 11.58
CA PRO A 64 -2.37 2.99 11.80
C PRO A 64 -1.90 3.35 13.22
N LEU A 65 -1.43 2.35 13.94
CA LEU A 65 -0.81 2.52 15.26
C LEU A 65 0.71 2.68 15.09
N ASP A 66 1.40 2.89 16.20
CA ASP A 66 2.85 3.11 16.26
C ASP A 66 3.66 1.97 15.60
N ASP A 67 3.11 0.77 15.54
CA ASP A 67 3.73 -0.37 14.86
C ASP A 67 3.85 -0.19 13.34
N VAL A 68 2.83 0.38 12.69
CA VAL A 68 2.84 0.68 11.26
C VAL A 68 3.74 1.89 11.01
N THR A 69 3.56 2.97 11.77
CA THR A 69 4.30 4.22 11.58
C THR A 69 5.80 4.08 11.86
N SER A 70 6.20 3.36 12.91
CA SER A 70 7.62 3.11 13.20
C SER A 70 8.31 2.28 12.10
N ARG A 71 7.59 1.37 11.44
CA ARG A 71 8.09 0.57 10.32
C ARG A 71 8.31 1.40 9.06
N GLU A 72 7.40 2.32 8.76
CA GLU A 72 7.50 3.28 7.67
C GLU A 72 8.71 4.20 7.86
N ASN A 73 8.82 4.82 9.04
CA ASN A 73 9.90 5.75 9.38
C ASN A 73 11.29 5.10 9.36
N ASN A 74 11.39 3.85 9.83
CA ASN A 74 12.66 3.11 9.90
C ASN A 74 12.95 2.23 8.66
N ARG A 75 12.24 2.45 7.54
CA ARG A 75 12.43 1.67 6.30
C ARG A 75 13.88 1.67 5.82
N LYS A 76 14.50 2.85 5.79
CA LYS A 76 15.87 3.03 5.30
C LYS A 76 16.86 2.25 6.17
N SER A 77 16.79 2.42 7.48
CA SER A 77 17.65 1.74 8.47
C SER A 77 17.51 0.22 8.43
N ARG A 78 16.29 -0.31 8.21
CA ARG A 78 16.09 -1.76 8.02
C ARG A 78 16.66 -2.26 6.70
N SER A 79 16.46 -1.51 5.63
CA SER A 79 16.97 -1.91 4.32
C SER A 79 18.49 -1.91 4.29
N SER A 80 19.14 -0.93 4.92
CA SER A 80 20.59 -0.92 5.11
C SER A 80 21.05 -2.03 6.05
N GLY A 81 20.37 -2.25 7.17
CA GLY A 81 20.70 -3.32 8.11
C GLY A 81 20.68 -4.71 7.47
N VAL A 82 19.72 -4.98 6.57
CA VAL A 82 19.67 -6.24 5.80
C VAL A 82 20.76 -6.33 4.73
N GLN A 83 21.08 -5.24 4.04
CA GLN A 83 22.10 -5.21 2.98
C GLN A 83 23.53 -5.26 3.53
N GLU A 84 23.75 -4.71 4.71
CA GLU A 84 25.04 -4.66 5.40
C GLU A 84 25.18 -5.76 6.47
N ALA A 85 24.23 -6.70 6.51
CA ALA A 85 24.27 -7.79 7.48
C ALA A 85 25.52 -8.66 7.30
N ASP A 86 26.05 -9.18 8.41
CA ASP A 86 27.15 -10.13 8.37
C ASP A 86 26.72 -11.48 7.74
N LYS A 87 27.67 -12.41 7.59
CA LYS A 87 27.39 -13.75 7.06
C LYS A 87 26.40 -14.55 7.91
N ASN A 88 26.23 -14.18 9.18
CA ASN A 88 25.29 -14.79 10.11
C ASN A 88 23.92 -14.09 10.11
N GLY A 89 23.75 -13.03 9.30
CA GLY A 89 22.53 -12.25 9.19
C GLY A 89 22.32 -11.25 10.33
N ASN A 90 23.35 -10.86 11.07
CA ASN A 90 23.28 -9.83 12.11
C ASN A 90 23.49 -8.44 11.53
N PHE A 91 22.73 -7.48 12.02
CA PHE A 91 22.83 -6.09 11.61
C PHE A 91 24.03 -5.43 12.30
N PRO A 92 24.76 -4.53 11.59
CA PRO A 92 25.84 -3.76 12.21
C PRO A 92 25.32 -2.79 13.28
N LYS A 93 24.07 -2.31 13.12
CA LYS A 93 23.35 -1.50 14.11
C LYS A 93 21.93 -2.03 14.26
N PRO A 94 21.49 -2.37 15.48
CA PRO A 94 20.10 -2.73 15.75
C PRO A 94 19.15 -1.57 15.39
N VAL A 95 17.99 -1.91 14.82
CA VAL A 95 16.94 -0.94 14.49
C VAL A 95 15.83 -1.07 15.52
N GLN A 96 15.50 0.04 16.17
CA GLN A 96 14.41 0.10 17.14
C GLN A 96 13.10 0.46 16.43
N LEU A 97 12.11 -0.42 16.54
CA LEU A 97 10.74 -0.24 16.09
C LEU A 97 9.82 -0.13 17.31
N GLN A 98 8.53 0.07 17.04
CA GLN A 98 7.49 0.02 18.05
C GLN A 98 6.50 -1.12 17.77
N ASN A 99 5.89 -1.63 18.83
CA ASN A 99 4.73 -2.50 18.78
C ASN A 99 3.43 -1.67 18.83
N SER A 100 2.28 -2.32 18.70
CA SER A 100 0.99 -1.61 18.64
C SER A 100 0.64 -0.87 19.94
N ASP A 101 1.26 -1.26 21.06
CA ASP A 101 1.13 -0.65 22.38
C ASP A 101 2.18 0.45 22.65
N GLY A 102 3.00 0.80 21.64
CA GLY A 102 4.09 1.76 21.76
C GLY A 102 5.37 1.20 22.39
N SER A 103 5.38 -0.06 22.84
CA SER A 103 6.58 -0.69 23.41
C SER A 103 7.68 -0.88 22.36
N ALA A 104 8.94 -0.81 22.80
CA ALA A 104 10.08 -0.94 21.90
C ALA A 104 10.23 -2.38 21.38
N ASN A 105 10.48 -2.51 20.08
CA ASN A 105 10.75 -3.77 19.40
C ASN A 105 12.08 -3.68 18.64
N VAL A 106 13.10 -4.39 19.11
CA VAL A 106 14.44 -4.31 18.53
C VAL A 106 14.66 -5.39 17.48
N VAL A 107 14.95 -4.94 16.25
CA VAL A 107 15.31 -5.79 15.11
C VAL A 107 16.81 -5.69 14.88
N SER A 108 17.52 -6.78 15.15
CA SER A 108 18.97 -6.88 15.01
C SER A 108 19.42 -7.93 13.99
N THR A 109 18.49 -8.68 13.39
CA THR A 109 18.83 -9.77 12.46
C THR A 109 17.91 -9.80 11.24
N VAL A 110 18.44 -10.31 10.13
CA VAL A 110 17.69 -10.51 8.88
C VAL A 110 16.50 -11.44 9.11
N ALA A 111 16.64 -12.48 9.92
CA ALA A 111 15.56 -13.41 10.25
C ALA A 111 14.35 -12.71 10.89
N LYS A 112 14.58 -11.71 11.75
CA LYS A 112 13.50 -10.90 12.34
C LYS A 112 12.91 -9.89 11.36
N ALA A 113 13.70 -9.36 10.43
CA ALA A 113 13.23 -8.37 9.46
C ALA A 113 12.47 -8.98 8.28
N LYS A 114 12.89 -10.16 7.80
CA LYS A 114 12.37 -10.83 6.60
C LYS A 114 10.84 -11.04 6.57
N PRO A 115 10.16 -11.51 7.63
CA PRO A 115 8.71 -11.74 7.58
C PRO A 115 7.87 -10.45 7.48
N ASP A 116 8.48 -9.30 7.73
CA ASP A 116 7.81 -8.00 7.76
C ASP A 116 8.12 -7.13 6.53
N MET A 117 9.13 -7.47 5.73
CA MET A 117 9.57 -6.70 4.55
C MET A 117 9.06 -7.34 3.26
N GLY A 118 8.42 -6.55 2.41
CA GLY A 118 8.07 -6.93 1.04
C GLY A 118 9.14 -6.48 0.02
N ILE A 119 9.54 -5.21 0.08
CA ILE A 119 10.52 -4.62 -0.85
C ILE A 119 11.58 -3.80 -0.09
N LEU A 120 12.84 -4.20 -0.24
CA LEU A 120 13.99 -3.48 0.32
C LEU A 120 14.26 -2.20 -0.49
N LEU A 121 14.59 -1.11 0.20
CA LEU A 121 15.15 0.07 -0.45
C LEU A 121 16.61 -0.21 -0.84
N TYR A 122 17.02 0.02 -2.08
CA TYR A 122 18.41 -0.12 -2.48
C TYR A 122 19.27 0.95 -1.80
N VAL A 123 20.24 0.52 -0.99
CA VAL A 123 21.18 1.40 -0.26
C VAL A 123 22.58 0.91 -0.63
N ALA A 124 23.14 1.45 -1.71
CA ALA A 124 24.35 0.93 -2.34
C ALA A 124 25.60 0.96 -1.43
N LYS A 125 26.37 -0.14 -1.45
CA LYS A 125 27.85 -0.12 -1.43
C LYS A 125 28.52 -1.44 -1.86
N ASN A 126 27.86 -2.61 -1.71
CA ASN A 126 28.34 -3.94 -2.17
C ASN A 126 27.20 -4.99 -2.15
N SER A 127 25.98 -4.59 -2.49
CA SER A 127 24.79 -5.44 -2.33
C SER A 127 24.59 -6.30 -3.59
N THR A 128 24.82 -7.62 -3.51
CA THR A 128 24.24 -8.55 -4.50
C THR A 128 22.74 -8.53 -4.30
N ALA A 129 22.00 -7.92 -5.23
CA ALA A 129 20.55 -7.82 -5.18
C ALA A 129 19.93 -9.22 -5.33
N SER A 130 19.81 -9.93 -4.21
CA SER A 130 19.18 -11.24 -4.12
C SER A 130 17.69 -11.09 -3.79
N LEU A 131 16.94 -10.51 -4.74
CA LEU A 131 15.48 -10.61 -4.79
C LEU A 131 15.04 -10.60 -6.27
N GLU A 132 15.55 -11.56 -7.03
CA GLU A 132 15.02 -11.99 -8.32
C GLU A 132 13.66 -12.69 -8.11
N GLN A 133 12.63 -11.94 -7.70
CA GLN A 133 11.22 -12.32 -7.85
C GLN A 133 10.33 -11.17 -7.37
N THR A 134 9.34 -10.79 -8.18
CA THR A 134 8.08 -10.05 -7.86
C THR A 134 7.83 -8.78 -8.68
N VAL A 135 8.80 -8.22 -9.42
CA VAL A 135 8.53 -6.99 -10.22
C VAL A 135 7.69 -7.29 -11.48
N THR A 136 7.97 -8.38 -12.20
CA THR A 136 7.28 -8.73 -13.45
C THR A 136 5.83 -9.16 -13.23
N THR A 137 5.54 -9.91 -12.17
CA THR A 137 4.17 -10.27 -11.77
C THR A 137 3.36 -9.05 -11.30
N PHE A 138 3.99 -8.08 -10.66
CA PHE A 138 3.33 -6.84 -10.23
C PHE A 138 2.90 -5.98 -11.44
N TRP A 139 3.76 -5.82 -12.45
CA TRP A 139 3.42 -5.09 -13.67
C TRP A 139 2.30 -5.76 -14.47
N MET A 140 2.37 -7.07 -14.66
CA MET A 140 1.30 -7.84 -15.33
C MET A 140 -0.03 -7.70 -14.57
N SER A 141 0.01 -7.80 -13.25
CA SER A 141 -1.19 -7.60 -12.42
C SER A 141 -1.74 -6.18 -12.54
N ILE A 142 -0.90 -5.14 -12.63
CA ILE A 142 -1.35 -3.75 -12.82
C ILE A 142 -1.99 -3.56 -14.19
N VAL A 143 -1.40 -4.09 -15.27
CA VAL A 143 -1.96 -3.94 -16.62
C VAL A 143 -3.33 -4.60 -16.73
N ASP A 144 -3.50 -5.80 -16.17
CA ASP A 144 -4.79 -6.48 -16.18
C ASP A 144 -5.81 -5.83 -15.23
N LEU A 145 -5.34 -5.23 -14.13
CA LEU A 145 -6.15 -4.38 -13.25
C LEU A 145 -6.65 -3.11 -13.96
N VAL A 146 -5.80 -2.45 -14.75
CA VAL A 146 -6.19 -1.25 -15.52
C VAL A 146 -7.21 -1.61 -16.60
N LYS A 147 -7.05 -2.73 -17.29
CA LYS A 147 -8.05 -3.23 -18.25
C LYS A 147 -9.38 -3.51 -17.56
N SER A 148 -9.36 -4.19 -16.42
CA SER A 148 -10.58 -4.48 -15.65
C SER A 148 -11.26 -3.19 -15.16
N PHE A 149 -10.48 -2.19 -14.72
CA PHE A 149 -10.99 -0.87 -14.34
C PHE A 149 -11.69 -0.16 -15.51
N TRP A 150 -11.14 -0.20 -16.72
CA TRP A 150 -11.78 0.34 -17.92
C TRP A 150 -13.14 -0.33 -18.20
N PHE A 151 -13.24 -1.64 -18.05
CA PHE A 151 -14.51 -2.37 -18.21
C PHE A 151 -15.56 -1.95 -17.17
N TYR A 152 -15.19 -1.85 -15.89
CA TYR A 152 -16.13 -1.44 -14.83
C TYR A 152 -16.53 0.04 -14.92
N ALA A 153 -15.62 0.91 -15.35
CA ALA A 153 -15.92 2.33 -15.58
C ALA A 153 -16.93 2.52 -16.72
N ILE A 154 -16.78 1.79 -17.83
CA ILE A 154 -17.73 1.83 -18.95
C ILE A 154 -19.10 1.29 -18.51
N ALA A 155 -19.15 0.16 -17.79
CA ALA A 155 -20.40 -0.42 -17.29
C ALA A 155 -21.13 0.54 -16.33
N PHE A 156 -20.40 1.26 -15.47
CA PHE A 156 -20.96 2.25 -14.57
C PHE A 156 -21.52 3.47 -15.33
N ILE A 157 -20.80 3.99 -16.33
CA ILE A 157 -21.28 5.08 -17.19
C ILE A 157 -22.57 4.67 -17.89
N ILE A 158 -22.62 3.46 -18.47
CA ILE A 158 -23.82 2.93 -19.13
C ILE A 158 -24.99 2.83 -18.14
N THR A 159 -24.74 2.33 -16.93
CA THR A 159 -25.79 2.16 -15.91
C THR A 159 -26.35 3.50 -15.44
N VAL A 160 -25.49 4.49 -15.18
CA VAL A 160 -25.91 5.85 -14.79
C VAL A 160 -26.66 6.54 -15.94
N TYR A 161 -26.21 6.35 -17.19
CA TYR A 161 -26.88 6.91 -18.36
C TYR A 161 -28.26 6.28 -18.60
N ALA A 162 -28.38 4.96 -18.42
CA ALA A 162 -29.64 4.24 -18.49
C ALA A 162 -30.61 4.71 -17.40
N TYR A 163 -30.14 4.88 -16.16
CA TYR A 163 -30.96 5.37 -15.05
C TYR A 163 -31.46 6.78 -15.30
N ARG A 164 -30.59 7.69 -15.78
CA ARG A 164 -30.96 9.07 -16.12
C ARG A 164 -32.00 9.13 -17.23
N LYS A 165 -31.86 8.29 -18.27
CA LYS A 165 -32.80 8.21 -19.39
C LYS A 165 -34.18 7.69 -18.97
N LEU A 166 -34.23 6.74 -18.03
CA LEU A 166 -35.48 6.23 -17.45
C LEU A 166 -36.20 7.30 -16.60
N THR A 167 -35.45 8.09 -15.83
CA THR A 167 -36.04 9.18 -15.02
C THR A 167 -36.48 10.40 -15.84
N SER A 168 -35.89 10.64 -17.00
CA SER A 168 -36.27 11.77 -17.89
C SER A 168 -37.42 11.46 -18.86
N GLY A 169 -37.84 10.20 -18.97
CA GLY A 169 -38.99 9.77 -19.79
C GLY A 169 -40.27 9.57 -18.99
N LEU A 170 -40.27 9.91 -17.71
CA LEU A 170 -41.39 9.79 -16.77
C LEU A 170 -42.03 11.15 -16.43
N ASN A 171 -41.71 12.20 -17.18
CA ASN A 171 -42.39 13.51 -17.16
C ASN A 171 -43.06 13.76 -18.51
#